data_AF-A0AB74M8X7-F1
#
_entry.id   AF-A0AB74M8X7-F1
#
_cell.length_a   1.000
_cell.length_b   1.000
_cell.length_c   1.000
_cell.angle_alpha   90.00
_cell.angle_beta   90.00
_cell.angle_gamma   90.00
#
_symmetry.space_group_name_H-M   'P 1'
#
loop_
_entity.id
_entity.type
_entity.pdbx_description
1 polymer ?
#
loop_
_entity_poly.entity_id
_entity_poly.type
_entity_poly.pdbx_seq_one_letter_code
_entity_poly.pdbx_strand_id
1 'polypeptide(L)'
;MSGFAQGLLAGFSTVDQAMTRRKELGLREAQLAQQQKNNERDFEFAQSQFEHRKENDQRTYDLNVKNADREYALKEREHAAAQNYRNASLGISQQRLQLEKYNQRRLEYNDMIAHSQPLMTALGKAIDAGDQEAAMRIYGQLPKGHPLTLMSSEGYAAKAGQAVNNLQKIFDDKPDRAIASLNTPESLDALSGVFAPELQQRIGMPDSTGKKTIKEARIGSIVPAQQEGYVLIGLDLTYSDGSTAHKPVTEYGSAHPDDQTVLAVPVDKAVELVRDRSKFAEISKNFGYFTPKQEGLSLKDIQKEASQVAAEAIKNGGNAQAARDEFLAAHGLPEYQQKIQQQKFEQLLQKGQTWAEGDPVKLEFVKATAANMPALLEPGREKELEIWYQNHLRDKKAEQEKAKNYSAAASAEEIRGWMK
;
A
#
# COMPACT_ATOMS: atom_id res chain seq x y z
N MET A 1 9.39 -143.42 -68.44
CA MET A 1 10.15 -142.15 -68.30
C MET A 1 9.20 -140.96 -68.44
N SER A 2 8.59 -140.46 -67.35
CA SER A 2 7.65 -139.31 -67.38
C SER A 2 7.80 -138.36 -66.18
N GLY A 3 9.02 -138.14 -65.69
CA GLY A 3 9.29 -137.30 -64.50
C GLY A 3 10.05 -135.99 -64.75
N PHE A 4 10.69 -135.82 -65.92
CA PHE A 4 11.58 -134.68 -66.17
C PHE A 4 10.85 -133.43 -66.72
N ALA A 5 9.78 -133.62 -67.49
CA ALA A 5 9.04 -132.52 -68.11
C ALA A 5 8.16 -131.71 -67.13
N GLN A 6 7.76 -132.29 -65.98
CA GLN A 6 6.96 -131.58 -64.96
C GLN A 6 7.79 -130.67 -64.05
N GLY A 7 9.10 -130.91 -63.90
CA GLY A 7 9.98 -130.07 -63.06
C GLY A 7 10.37 -128.74 -63.72
N LEU A 8 10.47 -128.68 -65.06
CA LEU A 8 10.85 -127.47 -65.79
C LEU A 8 9.72 -126.42 -65.85
N LEU A 9 8.45 -126.84 -65.88
CA LEU A 9 7.31 -125.91 -65.94
C LEU A 9 7.02 -125.21 -64.59
N ALA A 10 7.35 -125.84 -63.46
CA ALA A 10 7.18 -125.22 -62.14
C ALA A 10 8.25 -124.13 -61.83
N GLY A 11 9.41 -124.21 -62.48
CA GLY A 11 10.50 -123.23 -62.35
C GLY A 11 10.22 -121.90 -63.07
N PHE A 12 9.50 -121.92 -64.20
CA PHE A 12 9.14 -120.69 -64.92
C PHE A 12 8.00 -119.92 -64.24
N SER A 13 6.99 -120.59 -63.68
CA SER A 13 5.91 -119.91 -62.95
C SER A 13 6.36 -119.26 -61.65
N THR A 14 7.40 -119.78 -61.00
CA THR A 14 7.95 -119.22 -59.75
C THR A 14 8.84 -118.00 -60.00
N VAL A 15 9.63 -118.00 -61.07
CA VAL A 15 10.45 -116.84 -61.47
C VAL A 15 9.58 -115.68 -61.98
N ASP A 16 8.50 -115.97 -62.72
CA ASP A 16 7.59 -114.94 -63.23
C ASP A 16 6.75 -114.29 -62.11
N GLN A 17 6.32 -115.08 -61.11
CA GLN A 17 5.71 -114.55 -59.89
C GLN A 17 6.70 -113.72 -59.05
N ALA A 18 7.98 -114.08 -59.00
CA ALA A 18 8.99 -113.32 -58.27
C ALA A 18 9.32 -111.98 -58.95
N MET A 19 9.39 -111.94 -60.29
CA MET A 19 9.58 -110.69 -61.03
C MET A 19 8.38 -109.75 -60.91
N THR A 20 7.16 -110.30 -60.96
CA THR A 20 5.92 -109.53 -60.78
C THR A 20 5.87 -108.90 -59.38
N ARG A 21 6.17 -109.68 -58.33
CA ARG A 21 6.27 -109.16 -56.95
C ARG A 21 7.34 -108.08 -56.79
N ARG A 22 8.49 -108.22 -57.45
CA ARG A 22 9.56 -107.22 -57.37
C ARG A 22 9.17 -105.89 -58.04
N LYS A 23 8.45 -105.94 -59.17
CA LYS A 23 7.90 -104.73 -59.81
C LYS A 23 6.81 -104.09 -58.96
N GLU A 24 5.92 -104.88 -58.36
CA GLU A 24 4.90 -104.38 -57.44
C GLU A 24 5.49 -103.75 -56.18
N LEU A 25 6.54 -104.35 -55.61
CA LEU A 25 7.28 -103.78 -54.49
C LEU A 25 7.93 -102.43 -54.85
N GLY A 26 8.57 -102.33 -56.02
CA GLY A 26 9.17 -101.07 -56.50
C GLY A 26 8.13 -99.97 -56.78
N LEU A 27 6.97 -100.33 -57.35
CA LEU A 27 5.86 -99.39 -57.55
C LEU A 27 5.26 -98.92 -56.23
N ARG A 28 5.13 -99.82 -55.24
CA ARG A 28 4.63 -99.51 -53.91
C ARG A 28 5.59 -98.62 -53.12
N GLU A 29 6.90 -98.86 -53.26
CA GLU A 29 7.95 -98.04 -52.66
C GLU A 29 8.00 -96.63 -53.29
N ALA A 30 7.85 -96.53 -54.61
CA ALA A 30 7.74 -95.24 -55.30
C ALA A 30 6.47 -94.46 -54.90
N GLN A 31 5.33 -95.16 -54.74
CA GLN A 31 4.09 -94.55 -54.23
C GLN A 31 4.26 -94.05 -52.79
N LEU A 32 4.90 -94.84 -51.92
CA LEU A 32 5.21 -94.44 -50.54
C LEU A 32 6.14 -93.22 -50.50
N ALA A 33 7.19 -93.20 -51.32
CA ALA A 33 8.11 -92.06 -51.41
C ALA A 33 7.40 -90.79 -51.93
N GLN A 34 6.49 -90.93 -52.89
CA GLN A 34 5.69 -89.80 -53.38
C GLN A 34 4.68 -89.31 -52.34
N GLN A 35 4.09 -90.23 -51.57
CA GLN A 35 3.19 -89.89 -50.47
C GLN A 35 3.93 -89.16 -49.34
N GLN A 36 5.15 -89.60 -49.00
CA GLN A 36 6.02 -88.91 -48.03
C GLN A 36 6.37 -87.49 -48.52
N LYS A 37 6.78 -87.32 -49.77
CA LYS A 37 7.06 -85.99 -50.35
C LYS A 37 5.84 -85.07 -50.43
N ASN A 38 4.64 -85.64 -50.56
CA ASN A 38 3.41 -84.85 -50.53
C ASN A 38 3.10 -84.43 -49.09
N ASN A 39 3.22 -85.34 -48.12
CA ASN A 39 3.02 -85.04 -46.71
C ASN A 39 4.04 -84.00 -46.19
N GLU A 40 5.31 -84.07 -46.62
CA GLU A 40 6.34 -83.09 -46.29
C GLU A 40 5.99 -81.71 -46.85
N ARG A 41 5.57 -81.62 -48.12
CA ARG A 41 5.15 -80.35 -48.72
C ARG A 41 3.90 -79.78 -48.07
N ASP A 42 2.93 -80.62 -47.72
CA ASP A 42 1.72 -80.19 -47.02
C ASP A 42 2.05 -79.70 -45.61
N PHE A 43 3.00 -80.35 -44.93
CA PHE A 43 3.49 -79.92 -43.62
C PHE A 43 4.24 -78.58 -43.69
N GLU A 44 5.17 -78.42 -44.64
CA GLU A 44 5.89 -77.16 -44.87
C GLU A 44 4.93 -76.02 -45.23
N PHE A 45 3.94 -76.29 -46.09
CA PHE A 45 2.92 -75.31 -46.44
C PHE A 45 2.07 -74.93 -45.22
N ALA A 46 1.61 -75.90 -44.43
CA ALA A 46 0.86 -75.64 -43.20
C ALA A 46 1.68 -74.84 -42.17
N GLN A 47 2.98 -75.14 -42.04
CA GLN A 47 3.90 -74.40 -41.17
C GLN A 47 4.06 -72.96 -41.64
N SER A 48 4.30 -72.72 -42.93
CA SER A 48 4.43 -71.36 -43.49
C SER A 48 3.15 -70.54 -43.30
N GLN A 49 1.97 -71.15 -43.46
CA GLN A 49 0.68 -70.50 -43.24
C GLN A 49 0.46 -70.15 -41.77
N PHE A 50 0.91 -71.01 -40.86
CA PHE A 50 0.86 -70.74 -39.42
C PHE A 50 1.80 -69.60 -39.02
N GLU A 51 3.03 -69.60 -39.52
CA GLU A 51 4.01 -68.53 -39.28
C GLU A 51 3.52 -67.19 -39.84
N HIS A 52 2.98 -67.17 -41.06
CA HIS A 52 2.42 -65.97 -41.68
C HIS A 52 1.19 -65.41 -40.91
N ARG A 53 0.32 -66.29 -40.40
CA ARG A 53 -0.79 -65.87 -39.51
C ARG A 53 -0.27 -65.26 -38.21
N LYS A 54 0.69 -65.93 -37.57
CA LYS A 54 1.31 -65.46 -36.33
C LYS A 54 1.97 -64.08 -36.51
N GLU A 55 2.69 -63.86 -37.61
CA GLU A 55 3.29 -62.56 -37.92
C GLU A 55 2.25 -61.46 -38.16
N ASN A 56 1.17 -61.76 -38.86
CA ASN A 56 0.08 -60.80 -39.09
C ASN A 56 -0.68 -60.45 -37.80
N ASP A 57 -0.94 -61.44 -36.95
CA ASP A 57 -1.58 -61.23 -35.64
C ASP A 57 -0.68 -60.38 -34.75
N GLN A 58 0.63 -60.65 -34.73
CA GLN A 58 1.61 -59.85 -33.99
C GLN A 58 1.68 -58.42 -34.50
N ARG A 59 1.76 -58.20 -35.82
CA ARG A 59 1.74 -56.85 -36.41
C ARG A 59 0.46 -56.08 -36.08
N THR A 60 -0.68 -56.77 -36.11
CA THR A 60 -1.99 -56.16 -35.79
C THR A 60 -2.05 -55.77 -34.32
N TYR A 61 -1.58 -56.65 -33.43
CA TYR A 61 -1.46 -56.36 -32.00
C TYR A 61 -0.53 -55.16 -31.76
N ASP A 62 0.67 -55.15 -32.35
CA ASP A 62 1.65 -54.07 -32.20
C ASP A 62 1.11 -52.72 -32.72
N LEU A 63 0.35 -52.73 -33.82
CA LEU A 63 -0.32 -51.53 -34.34
C LEU A 63 -1.41 -51.03 -33.39
N ASN A 64 -2.21 -51.93 -32.83
CA ASN A 64 -3.25 -51.58 -31.86
C ASN A 64 -2.66 -50.99 -30.58
N VAL A 65 -1.58 -51.58 -30.05
CA VAL A 65 -0.85 -51.04 -28.90
C VAL A 65 -0.30 -49.65 -29.21
N LYS A 66 0.37 -49.46 -30.36
CA LYS A 66 0.89 -48.14 -30.77
C LYS A 66 -0.22 -47.09 -30.93
N ASN A 67 -1.38 -47.49 -31.45
CA ASN A 67 -2.52 -46.59 -31.61
C ASN A 67 -3.12 -46.22 -30.24
N ALA A 68 -3.27 -47.19 -29.35
CA ALA A 68 -3.72 -46.96 -27.98
C ALA A 68 -2.75 -46.02 -27.23
N ASP A 69 -1.44 -46.27 -27.30
CA ASP A 69 -0.41 -45.42 -26.69
C ASP A 69 -0.47 -43.98 -27.23
N ARG A 70 -0.65 -43.80 -28.54
CA ARG A 70 -0.86 -42.47 -29.14
C ARG A 70 -2.12 -41.80 -28.62
N GLU A 71 -3.22 -42.54 -28.51
CA GLU A 71 -4.49 -42.01 -28.02
C GLU A 71 -4.40 -41.60 -26.54
N TYR A 72 -3.74 -42.42 -25.70
CA TYR A 72 -3.46 -42.07 -24.31
C TYR A 72 -2.57 -40.83 -24.21
N ALA A 73 -1.48 -40.76 -24.98
CA ALA A 73 -0.59 -39.61 -24.99
C ALA A 73 -1.31 -38.33 -25.49
N LEU A 74 -2.23 -38.44 -26.45
CA LEU A 74 -3.07 -37.34 -26.89
C LEU A 74 -4.04 -36.88 -25.79
N LYS A 75 -4.76 -37.82 -25.14
CA LYS A 75 -5.65 -37.52 -24.02
C LYS A 75 -4.93 -36.86 -22.85
N GLU A 76 -3.72 -37.31 -22.54
CA GLU A 76 -2.90 -36.73 -21.47
C GLU A 76 -2.48 -35.30 -21.81
N ARG A 77 -2.05 -35.04 -23.05
CA ARG A 77 -1.75 -33.68 -23.55
C ARG A 77 -2.98 -32.78 -23.54
N GLU A 78 -4.14 -33.28 -23.95
CA GLU A 78 -5.40 -32.53 -23.93
C GLU A 78 -5.82 -32.20 -22.50
N HIS A 79 -5.70 -33.14 -21.56
CA HIS A 79 -5.96 -32.90 -20.15
C HIS A 79 -5.01 -31.86 -19.57
N ALA A 80 -3.71 -31.96 -19.86
CA ALA A 80 -2.72 -30.98 -19.42
C ALA A 80 -3.01 -29.59 -20.02
N ALA A 81 -3.34 -29.51 -21.31
CA ALA A 81 -3.72 -28.26 -21.96
C ALA A 81 -5.01 -27.65 -21.38
N ALA A 82 -6.03 -28.48 -21.11
CA ALA A 82 -7.28 -28.05 -20.50
C ALA A 82 -7.07 -27.57 -19.06
N GLN A 83 -6.20 -28.21 -18.28
CA GLN A 83 -5.83 -27.73 -16.95
C GLN A 83 -5.05 -26.42 -17.03
N ASN A 84 -4.09 -26.30 -17.94
CA ASN A 84 -3.35 -25.06 -18.15
C ASN A 84 -4.28 -23.91 -18.57
N TYR A 85 -5.23 -24.17 -19.46
CA TYR A 85 -6.23 -23.18 -19.88
C TYR A 85 -7.15 -22.78 -18.72
N ARG A 86 -7.64 -23.75 -17.92
CA ARG A 86 -8.43 -23.44 -16.72
C ARG A 86 -7.64 -22.60 -15.73
N ASN A 87 -6.40 -22.99 -15.43
CA ASN A 87 -5.52 -22.26 -14.51
C ASN A 87 -5.23 -20.84 -15.02
N ALA A 88 -4.95 -20.67 -16.31
CA ALA A 88 -4.76 -19.37 -16.95
C ALA A 88 -6.06 -18.52 -16.89
N SER A 89 -7.21 -19.12 -17.19
CA SER A 89 -8.52 -18.43 -17.12
C SER A 89 -8.89 -18.02 -15.71
N LEU A 90 -8.55 -18.84 -14.70
CA LEU A 90 -8.74 -18.53 -13.28
C LEU A 90 -7.83 -17.37 -12.87
N GLY A 91 -6.57 -17.37 -13.33
CA GLY A 91 -5.63 -16.27 -13.13
C GLY A 91 -6.13 -14.95 -13.71
N ILE A 92 -6.58 -14.95 -14.97
CA ILE A 92 -7.18 -13.76 -15.62
C ILE A 92 -8.44 -13.29 -14.89
N SER A 93 -9.29 -14.21 -14.44
CA SER A 93 -10.53 -13.86 -13.72
C SER A 93 -10.23 -13.28 -12.33
N GLN A 94 -9.27 -13.85 -11.60
CA GLN A 94 -8.80 -13.30 -10.32
C GLN A 94 -8.19 -11.92 -10.52
N GLN A 95 -7.38 -11.74 -11.56
CA GLN A 95 -6.77 -10.47 -11.91
C GLN A 95 -7.82 -9.39 -12.25
N ARG A 96 -8.85 -9.73 -13.05
CA ARG A 96 -9.99 -8.83 -13.31
C ARG A 96 -10.76 -8.46 -12.04
N LEU A 97 -11.06 -9.43 -11.19
CA LEU A 97 -11.76 -9.19 -9.93
C LEU A 97 -10.96 -8.25 -9.00
N GLN A 98 -9.63 -8.36 -9.00
CA GLN A 98 -8.78 -7.43 -8.24
C GLN A 98 -8.88 -6.01 -8.80
N LEU A 99 -8.86 -5.84 -10.12
CA LEU A 99 -8.98 -4.54 -10.77
C LEU A 99 -10.37 -3.91 -10.51
N GLU A 100 -11.43 -4.71 -10.58
CA GLU A 100 -12.79 -4.29 -10.23
C GLU A 100 -12.89 -3.83 -8.78
N LYS A 101 -12.39 -4.62 -7.82
CA LYS A 101 -12.38 -4.25 -6.39
C LYS A 101 -11.55 -2.99 -6.11
N TYR A 102 -10.45 -2.79 -6.83
CA TYR A 102 -9.65 -1.57 -6.73
C TYR A 102 -10.44 -0.37 -7.26
N ASN A 103 -10.99 -0.47 -8.47
CA ASN A 103 -11.76 0.61 -9.07
C ASN A 103 -12.98 0.97 -8.22
N GLN A 104 -13.67 -0.03 -7.66
CA GLN A 104 -14.78 0.16 -6.76
C GLN A 104 -14.36 0.94 -5.50
N ARG A 105 -13.29 0.54 -4.81
CA ARG A 105 -12.79 1.28 -3.63
C ARG A 105 -12.41 2.72 -3.95
N ARG A 106 -11.82 2.97 -5.13
CA ARG A 106 -11.48 4.32 -5.58
C ARG A 106 -12.73 5.16 -5.82
N LEU A 107 -13.77 4.57 -6.43
CA LEU A 107 -15.06 5.24 -6.63
C LEU A 107 -15.72 5.54 -5.27
N GLU A 108 -15.78 4.56 -4.36
CA GLU A 108 -16.31 4.74 -3.00
C GLU A 108 -15.58 5.86 -2.24
N TYR A 109 -14.26 5.94 -2.38
CA TYR A 109 -13.47 7.01 -1.78
C TYR A 109 -13.79 8.38 -2.40
N ASN A 110 -13.83 8.47 -3.73
CA ASN A 110 -14.16 9.73 -4.42
C ASN A 110 -15.59 10.19 -4.08
N ASP A 111 -16.54 9.26 -4.04
CA ASP A 111 -17.91 9.52 -3.61
C ASP A 111 -17.93 9.98 -2.15
N MET A 112 -17.19 9.34 -1.26
CA MET A 112 -17.08 9.77 0.14
C MET A 112 -16.57 11.21 0.25
N ILE A 113 -15.52 11.57 -0.50
CA ILE A 113 -14.99 12.94 -0.53
C ILE A 113 -16.06 13.92 -1.05
N ALA A 114 -16.70 13.60 -2.18
CA ALA A 114 -17.73 14.45 -2.79
C ALA A 114 -18.93 14.67 -1.84
N HIS A 115 -19.44 13.61 -1.23
CA HIS A 115 -20.55 13.68 -0.28
C HIS A 115 -20.16 14.39 1.04
N SER A 116 -18.88 14.39 1.39
CA SER A 116 -18.37 15.11 2.57
C SER A 116 -18.17 16.61 2.32
N GLN A 117 -18.19 17.08 1.06
CA GLN A 117 -17.92 18.48 0.71
C GLN A 117 -18.83 19.51 1.45
N PRO A 118 -20.15 19.28 1.62
CA PRO A 118 -20.99 20.19 2.38
C PRO A 118 -20.61 20.24 3.86
N LEU A 119 -20.27 19.09 4.46
CA LEU A 119 -19.78 18.99 5.83
C LEU A 119 -18.45 19.73 5.99
N MET A 120 -17.53 19.57 5.04
CA MET A 120 -16.26 20.29 5.00
C MET A 120 -16.45 21.81 4.92
N THR A 121 -17.39 22.27 4.11
CA THR A 121 -17.73 23.70 4.00
C THR A 121 -18.31 24.24 5.30
N ALA A 122 -19.21 23.49 5.93
CA ALA A 122 -19.80 23.86 7.22
C ALA A 122 -18.75 23.84 8.35
N LEU A 123 -17.84 22.87 8.31
CA LEU A 123 -16.74 22.75 9.26
C LEU A 123 -15.81 23.96 9.16
N GLY A 124 -15.40 24.36 7.95
CA GLY A 124 -14.59 25.56 7.74
C GLY A 124 -15.26 26.81 8.30
N LYS A 125 -16.54 27.02 8.02
CA LYS A 125 -17.31 28.16 8.57
C LYS A 125 -17.36 28.15 10.10
N ALA A 126 -17.51 26.98 10.73
CA ALA A 126 -17.53 26.86 12.18
C ALA A 126 -16.16 27.20 12.79
N ILE A 127 -15.07 26.72 12.18
CA ILE A 127 -13.70 27.07 12.60
C ILE A 127 -13.45 28.57 12.45
N ASP A 128 -13.81 29.16 11.31
CA ASP A 128 -13.62 30.59 11.03
C ASP A 128 -14.42 31.47 12.01
N ALA A 129 -15.60 31.00 12.43
CA ALA A 129 -16.42 31.68 13.43
C ALA A 129 -15.95 31.44 14.89
N GLY A 130 -14.96 30.55 15.11
CA GLY A 130 -14.52 30.15 16.44
C GLY A 130 -15.53 29.29 17.21
N ASP A 131 -16.52 28.71 16.53
CA ASP A 131 -17.57 27.87 17.14
C ASP A 131 -17.07 26.42 17.30
N GLN A 132 -16.39 26.17 18.43
CA GLN A 132 -15.82 24.87 18.78
C GLN A 132 -16.85 23.74 18.86
N GLU A 133 -18.04 24.01 19.41
CA GLU A 133 -19.05 22.97 19.60
C GLU A 133 -19.65 22.55 18.26
N ALA A 134 -19.95 23.51 17.38
CA ALA A 134 -20.40 23.22 16.03
C ALA A 134 -19.32 22.50 15.21
N ALA A 135 -18.06 22.93 15.30
CA ALA A 135 -16.94 22.30 14.60
C ALA A 135 -16.76 20.82 15.01
N MET A 136 -16.76 20.54 16.32
CA MET A 136 -16.67 19.17 16.86
C MET A 136 -17.85 18.30 16.41
N ARG A 137 -19.06 18.84 16.43
CA ARG A 137 -20.27 18.12 16.00
C ARG A 137 -20.24 17.78 14.52
N ILE A 138 -19.85 18.73 13.67
CA ILE A 138 -19.76 18.53 12.21
C ILE A 138 -18.64 17.54 11.87
N TYR A 139 -17.49 17.66 12.55
CA TYR A 139 -16.40 16.71 12.38
C TYR A 139 -16.78 15.28 12.77
N GLY A 140 -17.54 15.09 13.86
CA GLY A 140 -18.06 13.78 14.25
C GLY A 140 -19.01 13.14 13.24
N GLN A 141 -19.52 13.90 12.26
CA GLN A 141 -20.34 13.41 11.16
C GLN A 141 -19.52 12.99 9.93
N LEU A 142 -18.22 13.32 9.89
CA LEU A 142 -17.36 12.90 8.79
C LEU A 142 -17.18 11.37 8.79
N PRO A 143 -17.13 10.74 7.60
CA PRO A 143 -16.85 9.32 7.49
C PRO A 143 -15.52 8.95 8.18
N LYS A 144 -15.46 7.77 8.81
CA LYS A 144 -14.23 7.29 9.47
C LYS A 144 -13.03 7.19 8.52
N GLY A 145 -13.27 6.88 7.24
CA GLY A 145 -12.23 6.81 6.21
C GLY A 145 -11.86 8.17 5.59
N HIS A 146 -12.50 9.27 6.01
CA HIS A 146 -12.22 10.60 5.47
C HIS A 146 -10.82 11.07 5.89
N PRO A 147 -10.03 11.71 5.01
CA PRO A 147 -8.66 12.12 5.32
C PRO A 147 -8.54 12.95 6.59
N LEU A 148 -9.44 13.91 6.83
CA LEU A 148 -9.42 14.69 8.08
C LEU A 148 -9.56 13.79 9.32
N THR A 149 -10.41 12.77 9.25
CA THR A 149 -10.63 11.84 10.36
C THR A 149 -9.40 10.98 10.63
N LEU A 150 -8.72 10.56 9.56
CA LEU A 150 -7.47 9.80 9.65
C LEU A 150 -6.30 10.65 10.16
N MET A 151 -6.23 11.92 9.75
CA MET A 151 -5.21 12.87 10.21
C MET A 151 -5.43 13.33 11.67
N SER A 152 -6.56 12.99 12.26
CA SER A 152 -6.85 13.29 13.66
C SER A 152 -6.45 12.15 14.60
N SER A 153 -5.80 11.10 14.09
CA SER A 153 -5.33 10.00 14.93
C SER A 153 -4.25 10.46 15.91
N GLU A 154 -4.15 9.75 17.05
CA GLU A 154 -3.07 9.97 18.01
C GLU A 154 -1.69 9.86 17.34
N GLY A 155 -0.79 10.77 17.68
CA GLY A 155 0.56 10.83 17.11
C GLY A 155 0.66 11.48 15.72
N TYR A 156 -0.44 11.70 14.98
CA TYR A 156 -0.37 12.32 13.64
C TYR A 156 0.28 13.70 13.69
N ALA A 157 -0.16 14.57 14.60
CA ALA A 157 0.36 15.92 14.73
C ALA A 157 1.86 15.97 15.06
N ALA A 158 2.34 15.02 15.88
CA ALA A 158 3.76 14.89 16.18
C ALA A 158 4.56 14.47 14.94
N LYS A 159 4.07 13.49 14.17
CA LYS A 159 4.70 13.05 12.92
C LYS A 159 4.71 14.15 11.85
N ALA A 160 3.62 14.91 11.73
CA ALA A 160 3.53 16.03 10.80
C ALA A 160 4.51 17.17 11.14
N GLY A 161 4.57 17.57 12.41
CA GLY A 161 5.56 18.55 12.86
C GLY A 161 7.00 18.06 12.67
N GLN A 162 7.27 16.79 12.98
CA GLN A 162 8.58 16.18 12.75
C GLN A 162 8.96 16.18 11.26
N ALA A 163 8.04 15.86 10.36
CA ALA A 163 8.28 15.85 8.93
C ALA A 163 8.63 17.25 8.39
N VAL A 164 7.91 18.30 8.82
CA VAL A 164 8.23 19.69 8.43
C VAL A 164 9.59 20.12 8.97
N ASN A 165 9.89 19.82 10.24
CA ASN A 165 11.18 20.14 10.84
C ASN A 165 12.33 19.44 10.10
N ASN A 166 12.16 18.16 9.76
CA ASN A 166 13.15 17.41 8.99
C ASN A 166 13.35 18.03 7.60
N LEU A 167 12.26 18.36 6.90
CA LEU A 167 12.34 19.02 5.59
C LEU A 167 13.05 20.36 5.66
N GLN A 168 12.69 21.23 6.60
CA GLN A 168 13.35 22.53 6.80
C GLN A 168 14.85 22.36 7.02
N LYS A 169 15.24 21.51 7.97
CA LYS A 169 16.65 21.26 8.31
C LYS A 169 17.45 20.73 7.11
N ILE A 170 16.85 19.85 6.32
CA ILE A 170 17.48 19.27 5.12
C ILE A 170 17.69 20.34 4.04
N PHE A 171 16.67 21.15 3.77
CA PHE A 171 16.76 22.22 2.76
C PHE A 171 17.68 23.36 3.18
N ASP A 172 17.78 23.66 4.48
CA ASP A 172 18.65 24.70 5.02
C ASP A 172 20.14 24.27 5.04
N ASP A 173 20.44 23.03 5.43
CA ASP A 173 21.82 22.56 5.62
C ASP A 173 22.46 22.04 4.32
N LYS A 174 21.73 21.24 3.51
CA LYS A 174 22.29 20.48 2.38
C LYS A 174 21.25 20.26 1.26
N PRO A 175 20.79 21.31 0.57
CA PRO A 175 19.77 21.19 -0.48
C PRO A 175 20.19 20.23 -1.59
N ASP A 176 21.47 20.21 -1.97
CA ASP A 176 22.02 19.32 -3.02
C ASP A 176 21.99 17.83 -2.66
N ARG A 177 21.83 17.50 -1.36
CA ARG A 177 21.74 16.11 -0.88
C ARG A 177 20.38 15.79 -0.27
N ALA A 178 19.38 16.63 -0.51
CA ALA A 178 18.11 16.57 0.20
C ALA A 178 17.43 15.19 0.14
N ILE A 179 17.41 14.56 -1.04
CA ILE A 179 16.79 13.23 -1.21
C ILE A 179 17.52 12.15 -0.39
N ALA A 180 18.85 12.15 -0.36
CA ALA A 180 19.61 11.19 0.44
C ALA A 180 19.34 11.39 1.94
N SER A 181 19.22 12.63 2.40
CA SER A 181 18.91 12.97 3.79
C SER A 181 17.46 12.64 4.20
N LEU A 182 16.55 12.48 3.23
CA LEU A 182 15.17 12.04 3.49
C LEU A 182 15.04 10.52 3.69
N ASN A 183 16.03 9.73 3.27
CA ASN A 183 16.01 8.26 3.40
C ASN A 183 16.49 7.74 4.77
N THR A 184 16.52 8.58 5.80
CA THR A 184 16.80 8.11 7.16
C THR A 184 15.55 7.45 7.75
N PRO A 185 15.69 6.44 8.63
CA PRO A 185 14.54 5.79 9.26
C PRO A 185 13.57 6.77 9.94
N GLU A 186 14.08 7.79 10.63
CA GLU A 186 13.24 8.82 11.26
C GLU A 186 12.47 9.70 10.27
N SER A 187 13.11 10.10 9.16
CA SER A 187 12.44 10.90 8.12
C SER A 187 11.36 10.10 7.40
N LEU A 188 11.66 8.85 7.04
CA LEU A 188 10.72 7.95 6.37
C LEU A 188 9.53 7.60 7.27
N ASP A 189 9.75 7.42 8.58
CA ASP A 189 8.70 7.18 9.56
C ASP A 189 7.82 8.42 9.79
N ALA A 190 8.42 9.62 9.88
CA ALA A 190 7.67 10.87 9.96
C ALA A 190 6.79 11.09 8.71
N LEU A 191 7.35 10.87 7.51
CA LEU A 191 6.62 10.96 6.25
C LEU A 191 5.53 9.89 6.16
N SER A 192 5.79 8.66 6.61
CA SER A 192 4.77 7.61 6.68
C SER A 192 3.59 8.02 7.56
N GLY A 193 3.85 8.73 8.67
CA GLY A 193 2.80 9.32 9.50
C GLY A 193 1.98 10.39 8.76
N VAL A 194 2.65 11.32 8.06
CA VAL A 194 1.96 12.39 7.29
C VAL A 194 1.08 11.83 6.18
N PHE A 195 1.55 10.79 5.49
CA PHE A 195 0.85 10.10 4.40
C PHE A 195 0.03 8.89 4.88
N ALA A 196 -0.25 8.79 6.18
CA ALA A 196 -1.09 7.74 6.73
C ALA A 196 -2.46 7.61 6.04
N PRO A 197 -3.17 8.71 5.65
CA PRO A 197 -4.44 8.58 4.93
C PRO A 197 -4.31 7.78 3.63
N GLU A 198 -3.27 8.04 2.83
CA GLU A 198 -3.01 7.31 1.58
C GLU A 198 -2.55 5.87 1.83
N LEU A 199 -1.70 5.66 2.85
CA LEU A 199 -1.17 4.34 3.18
C LEU A 199 -2.25 3.42 3.75
N GLN A 200 -3.17 3.96 4.56
CA GLN A 200 -4.28 3.19 5.13
C GLN A 200 -5.24 2.67 4.06
N GLN A 201 -5.43 3.39 2.95
CA GLN A 201 -6.25 2.91 1.84
C GLN A 201 -5.72 1.60 1.22
N ARG A 202 -4.41 1.36 1.34
CA ARG A 202 -3.77 0.15 0.81
C ARG A 202 -3.99 -1.06 1.71
N ILE A 203 -4.32 -0.86 2.99
CA ILE A 203 -4.56 -1.96 3.92
C ILE A 203 -5.78 -2.77 3.46
N GLY A 204 -5.65 -4.09 3.50
CA GLY A 204 -6.63 -5.03 2.98
C GLY A 204 -6.65 -5.17 1.45
N MET A 205 -5.73 -4.52 0.72
CA MET A 205 -5.56 -4.81 -0.71
C MET A 205 -4.86 -6.17 -0.89
N PRO A 206 -5.31 -7.00 -1.84
CA PRO A 206 -4.62 -8.25 -2.15
C PRO A 206 -3.24 -7.99 -2.77
N ASP A 207 -2.31 -8.93 -2.57
CA ASP A 207 -1.07 -9.00 -3.32
C ASP A 207 -1.34 -9.37 -4.80
N SER A 208 -0.30 -9.30 -5.63
CA SER A 208 -0.42 -9.63 -7.07
C SER A 208 -0.90 -11.05 -7.34
N THR A 209 -0.76 -11.97 -6.37
CA THR A 209 -1.26 -13.35 -6.47
C THR A 209 -2.67 -13.54 -5.92
N GLY A 210 -3.23 -12.53 -5.24
CA GLY A 210 -4.55 -12.61 -4.61
C GLY A 210 -4.63 -13.47 -3.36
N LYS A 211 -3.51 -14.01 -2.88
CA LYS A 211 -3.46 -14.98 -1.77
C LYS A 211 -3.25 -14.33 -0.42
N LYS A 212 -2.67 -13.13 -0.40
CA LYS A 212 -2.31 -12.39 0.81
C LYS A 212 -2.88 -10.99 0.72
N THR A 213 -3.11 -10.35 1.86
CA THR A 213 -3.55 -8.95 1.89
C THR A 213 -2.53 -8.08 2.61
N ILE A 214 -2.41 -6.82 2.20
CA ILE A 214 -1.56 -5.84 2.87
C ILE A 214 -2.13 -5.58 4.26
N LYS A 215 -1.34 -5.85 5.29
CA LYS A 215 -1.68 -5.56 6.69
C LYS A 215 -1.14 -4.19 7.11
N GLU A 216 -0.01 -3.81 6.54
CA GLU A 216 0.70 -2.58 6.86
C GLU A 216 1.42 -2.04 5.64
N ALA A 217 1.46 -0.70 5.51
CA ALA A 217 2.18 -0.01 4.46
C ALA A 217 2.91 1.19 5.07
N ARG A 218 4.19 1.35 4.73
CA ARG A 218 5.05 2.47 5.15
C ARG A 218 5.86 2.97 3.96
N ILE A 219 6.30 4.23 4.00
CA ILE A 219 7.29 4.75 3.05
C ILE A 219 8.64 4.16 3.45
N GLY A 220 9.24 3.36 2.55
CA GLY A 220 10.52 2.69 2.77
C GLY A 220 11.68 3.33 2.03
N SER A 221 11.41 4.07 0.96
CA SER A 221 12.46 4.79 0.22
C SER A 221 11.91 5.95 -0.61
N ILE A 222 12.78 6.92 -0.89
CA ILE A 222 12.52 8.04 -1.81
C ILE A 222 13.72 8.15 -2.73
N VAL A 223 13.53 7.97 -4.04
CA VAL A 223 14.63 8.03 -5.02
C VAL A 223 14.38 9.13 -6.04
N PRO A 224 15.43 9.76 -6.60
CA PRO A 224 15.27 10.70 -7.69
C PRO A 224 14.63 10.00 -8.90
N ALA A 225 13.65 10.66 -9.54
CA ALA A 225 13.14 10.21 -10.83
C ALA A 225 14.12 10.61 -11.94
N GLN A 226 13.93 10.06 -13.15
CA GLN A 226 14.68 10.51 -14.34
C GLN A 226 14.34 11.95 -14.71
N GLN A 227 13.12 12.38 -14.40
CA GLN A 227 12.68 13.76 -14.60
C GLN A 227 13.19 14.65 -13.46
N GLU A 228 13.85 15.75 -13.82
CA GLU A 228 14.37 16.72 -12.86
C GLU A 228 13.24 17.34 -12.04
N GLY A 229 13.42 17.44 -10.72
CA GLY A 229 12.41 17.95 -9.79
C GLY A 229 11.35 16.93 -9.35
N TYR A 230 11.50 15.65 -9.72
CA TYR A 230 10.57 14.58 -9.37
C TYR A 230 11.25 13.46 -8.56
N VAL A 231 10.46 12.78 -7.74
CA VAL A 231 10.88 11.62 -6.95
C VAL A 231 9.95 10.43 -7.16
N LEU A 232 10.49 9.24 -6.97
CA LEU A 232 9.73 7.99 -6.88
C LEU A 232 9.70 7.55 -5.42
N ILE A 233 8.53 7.09 -4.96
CA ILE A 233 8.32 6.64 -3.59
C ILE A 233 8.29 5.11 -3.58
N GLY A 234 9.14 4.48 -2.77
CA GLY A 234 9.10 3.06 -2.47
C GLY A 234 8.35 2.79 -1.16
N LEU A 235 7.48 1.79 -1.16
CA LEU A 235 6.71 1.35 -0.03
C LEU A 235 7.23 0.03 0.53
N ASP A 236 7.39 -0.02 1.84
CA ASP A 236 7.53 -1.26 2.58
C ASP A 236 6.15 -1.77 2.97
N LEU A 237 5.81 -2.96 2.49
CA LEU A 237 4.53 -3.61 2.70
C LEU A 237 4.71 -4.85 3.57
N THR A 238 3.89 -4.99 4.60
CA THR A 238 3.78 -6.23 5.39
C THR A 238 2.45 -6.88 5.08
N TYR A 239 2.46 -8.16 4.72
CA TYR A 239 1.25 -8.91 4.37
C TYR A 239 0.67 -9.69 5.57
N SER A 240 -0.56 -10.18 5.40
CA SER A 240 -1.32 -10.92 6.41
C SER A 240 -0.64 -12.20 6.91
N ASP A 241 0.28 -12.78 6.12
CA ASP A 241 1.05 -13.97 6.48
C ASP A 241 2.43 -13.64 7.11
N GLY A 242 2.71 -12.37 7.37
CA GLY A 242 3.97 -11.88 7.92
C GLY A 242 5.10 -11.68 6.89
N SER A 243 4.88 -12.05 5.62
CA SER A 243 5.86 -11.75 4.57
C SER A 243 5.91 -10.24 4.27
N THR A 244 7.05 -9.77 3.77
CA THR A 244 7.26 -8.35 3.42
C THR A 244 7.62 -8.19 1.95
N ALA A 245 7.37 -7.01 1.39
CA ALA A 245 7.84 -6.62 0.06
C ALA A 245 8.13 -5.12 -0.02
N HIS A 246 9.15 -4.75 -0.78
CA HIS A 246 9.41 -3.37 -1.18
C HIS A 246 8.87 -3.14 -2.60
N LYS A 247 7.96 -2.18 -2.77
CA LYS A 247 7.33 -1.89 -4.08
C LYS A 247 7.24 -0.40 -4.36
N PRO A 248 7.48 0.05 -5.59
CA PRO A 248 7.25 1.44 -5.95
C PRO A 248 5.75 1.80 -5.88
N VAL A 249 5.46 3.07 -5.59
CA VAL A 249 4.13 3.65 -5.81
C VAL A 249 3.90 3.77 -7.31
N THR A 250 2.80 3.21 -7.79
CA THR A 250 2.39 3.28 -9.19
C THR A 250 1.29 4.32 -9.40
N GLU A 251 1.07 4.76 -10.64
CA GLU A 251 0.06 5.77 -11.00
C GLU A 251 -1.34 5.37 -10.55
N TYR A 252 -1.66 4.08 -10.67
CA TYR A 252 -2.92 3.54 -10.20
C TYR A 252 -2.82 2.95 -8.79
N GLY A 253 -1.67 3.02 -8.11
CA GLY A 253 -1.49 2.54 -6.74
C GLY A 253 -1.93 1.08 -6.51
N SER A 254 -1.98 0.27 -7.57
CA SER A 254 -2.50 -1.08 -7.59
C SER A 254 -1.38 -2.11 -7.43
N ALA A 255 -1.72 -3.30 -6.92
CA ALA A 255 -0.82 -4.45 -6.91
C ALA A 255 -0.87 -5.26 -8.22
N HIS A 256 -1.60 -4.77 -9.22
CA HIS A 256 -1.88 -5.47 -10.47
C HIS A 256 -0.63 -5.55 -11.37
N PRO A 257 -0.38 -6.70 -12.05
CA PRO A 257 0.79 -6.88 -12.92
C PRO A 257 0.91 -5.89 -14.07
N ASP A 258 -0.22 -5.35 -14.56
CA ASP A 258 -0.25 -4.37 -15.66
C ASP A 258 -0.12 -2.92 -15.16
N ASP A 259 -0.19 -2.68 -13.85
CA ASP A 259 0.10 -1.37 -13.25
C ASP A 259 1.61 -1.24 -13.05
N GLN A 260 2.34 -1.09 -14.15
CA GLN A 260 3.81 -1.00 -14.16
C GLN A 260 4.32 0.44 -14.16
N THR A 261 3.43 1.41 -14.35
CA THR A 261 3.81 2.82 -14.43
C THR A 261 4.08 3.34 -13.03
N VAL A 262 5.35 3.53 -12.70
CA VAL A 262 5.77 4.12 -11.43
C VAL A 262 5.38 5.60 -11.41
N LEU A 263 4.73 6.02 -10.33
CA LEU A 263 4.28 7.40 -10.14
C LEU A 263 5.49 8.30 -9.82
N ALA A 264 5.77 9.24 -10.72
CA ALA A 264 6.71 10.33 -10.46
C ALA A 264 5.99 11.48 -9.75
N VAL A 265 6.46 11.84 -8.56
CA VAL A 265 5.86 12.87 -7.71
C VAL A 265 6.72 14.15 -7.79
N PRO A 266 6.13 15.32 -8.15
CA PRO A 266 6.82 16.59 -8.07
C PRO A 266 7.24 16.91 -6.63
N VAL A 267 8.52 17.22 -6.41
CA VAL A 267 9.07 17.47 -5.07
C VAL A 267 8.42 18.69 -4.41
N ASP A 268 8.22 19.76 -5.17
CA ASP A 268 7.58 21.00 -4.72
C ASP A 268 6.17 20.73 -4.16
N LYS A 269 5.35 19.97 -4.89
CA LYS A 269 4.00 19.60 -4.46
C LYS A 269 4.00 18.69 -3.25
N ALA A 270 4.94 17.75 -3.17
CA ALA A 270 5.05 16.87 -2.00
C ALA A 270 5.41 17.68 -0.74
N VAL A 271 6.34 18.63 -0.85
CA VAL A 271 6.74 19.50 0.26
C VAL A 271 5.59 20.43 0.68
N GLU A 272 4.89 21.02 -0.28
CA GLU A 272 3.71 21.85 -0.02
C GLU A 272 2.64 21.06 0.74
N LEU A 273 2.34 19.84 0.29
CA LEU A 273 1.35 18.97 0.93
C LEU A 273 1.74 18.59 2.37
N VAL A 274 3.01 18.31 2.64
CA VAL A 274 3.50 18.04 4.00
C VAL A 274 3.32 19.28 4.89
N ARG A 275 3.63 20.48 4.38
CA ARG A 275 3.46 21.74 5.10
C ARG A 275 1.99 22.00 5.44
N ASP A 276 1.08 21.81 4.48
CA ASP A 276 -0.35 22.05 4.69
C ASP A 276 -0.95 21.08 5.71
N ARG A 277 -0.54 19.81 5.67
CA ARG A 277 -0.93 18.81 6.69
C ARG A 277 -0.41 19.14 8.07
N SER A 278 0.80 19.71 8.16
CA SER A 278 1.33 20.20 9.43
C SER A 278 0.57 21.40 9.97
N LYS A 279 0.18 22.37 9.12
CA LYS A 279 -0.69 23.47 9.54
C LYS A 279 -2.03 22.96 10.07
N PHE A 280 -2.63 21.97 9.39
CA PHE A 280 -3.86 21.35 9.87
C PHE A 280 -3.66 20.69 11.25
N ALA A 281 -2.57 19.96 11.44
CA ALA A 281 -2.23 19.37 12.73
C ALA A 281 -2.02 20.42 13.84
N GLU A 282 -1.38 21.55 13.53
CA GLU A 282 -1.21 22.67 14.46
C GLU A 282 -2.54 23.34 14.82
N ILE A 283 -3.41 23.59 13.84
CA ILE A 283 -4.76 24.13 14.08
C ILE A 283 -5.55 23.16 14.97
N SER A 284 -5.50 21.87 14.66
CA SER A 284 -6.16 20.82 15.44
C SER A 284 -5.68 20.80 16.90
N LYS A 285 -4.37 20.97 17.11
CA LYS A 285 -3.73 20.98 18.43
C LYS A 285 -4.00 22.26 19.21
N ASN A 286 -3.84 23.43 18.58
CA ASN A 286 -3.91 24.73 19.25
C ASN A 286 -5.35 25.13 19.60
N PHE A 287 -6.32 24.65 18.82
CA PHE A 287 -7.73 24.95 19.03
C PHE A 287 -8.54 23.74 19.50
N GLY A 288 -7.91 22.60 19.77
CA GLY A 288 -8.57 21.39 20.30
C GLY A 288 -9.72 20.86 19.44
N TYR A 289 -9.80 21.23 18.16
CA TYR A 289 -10.96 20.95 17.31
C TYR A 289 -11.13 19.48 16.95
N PHE A 290 -10.04 18.70 16.89
CA PHE A 290 -10.08 17.34 16.33
C PHE A 290 -9.26 16.30 17.10
N THR A 291 -8.68 16.66 18.25
CA THR A 291 -8.08 15.65 19.12
C THR A 291 -9.16 14.68 19.59
N PRO A 292 -9.03 13.36 19.30
CA PRO A 292 -9.93 12.37 19.86
C PRO A 292 -9.92 12.55 21.37
N LYS A 293 -11.10 12.60 22.01
CA LYS A 293 -11.15 12.32 23.45
C LYS A 293 -10.53 10.94 23.60
N GLN A 294 -9.35 10.86 24.20
CA GLN A 294 -8.66 9.60 24.42
C GLN A 294 -9.66 8.64 25.09
N GLU A 295 -10.08 7.59 24.38
CA GLU A 295 -10.66 6.41 25.03
C GLU A 295 -9.50 5.67 25.69
N GLY A 296 -9.09 6.18 26.85
CA GLY A 296 -7.98 5.64 27.62
C GLY A 296 -7.85 6.42 28.92
N LEU A 297 -8.17 5.76 30.03
CA LEU A 297 -8.22 6.25 31.41
C LEU A 297 -9.44 7.13 31.73
N SER A 298 -10.17 6.74 32.77
CA SER A 298 -11.26 7.56 33.29
C SER A 298 -10.70 8.87 33.85
N LEU A 299 -11.52 9.94 33.91
CA LEU A 299 -11.12 11.22 34.53
C LEU A 299 -10.51 11.02 35.93
N LYS A 300 -10.99 10.00 36.66
CA LYS A 300 -10.51 9.64 37.99
C LYS A 300 -9.09 9.07 37.97
N ASP A 301 -8.73 8.30 36.95
CA ASP A 301 -7.40 7.73 36.80
C ASP A 301 -6.39 8.81 36.35
N ILE A 302 -6.80 9.68 35.43
CA ILE A 302 -6.00 10.85 35.01
C ILE A 302 -5.71 11.77 36.22
N GLN A 303 -6.71 12.05 37.06
CA GLN A 303 -6.51 12.86 38.26
C GLN A 303 -5.60 12.18 39.30
N LYS A 304 -5.62 10.84 39.36
CA LYS A 304 -4.76 10.06 40.26
C LYS A 304 -3.30 10.12 39.81
N GLU A 305 -3.03 9.95 38.53
CA GLU A 305 -1.69 10.10 37.95
C GLU A 305 -1.17 11.54 38.07
N ALA A 306 -2.03 12.53 37.84
CA ALA A 306 -1.68 13.94 38.05
C ALA A 306 -1.23 14.22 39.50
N SER A 307 -1.83 13.52 40.46
CA SER A 307 -1.45 13.61 41.88
C SER A 307 -0.12 12.92 42.17
N GLN A 308 0.24 11.87 41.42
CA GLN A 308 1.53 11.21 41.51
C GLN A 308 2.65 12.08 40.91
N VAL A 309 2.41 12.68 39.75
CA VAL A 309 3.32 13.65 39.11
C VAL A 309 3.56 14.85 40.03
N ALA A 310 2.51 15.35 40.69
CA ALA A 310 2.65 16.41 41.69
C ALA A 310 3.56 15.97 42.86
N ALA A 311 3.38 14.74 43.35
CA ALA A 311 4.18 14.19 44.44
C ALA A 311 5.65 13.97 44.03
N GLU A 312 5.92 13.58 42.79
CA GLU A 312 7.27 13.45 42.23
C GLU A 312 7.94 14.80 42.03
N ALA A 313 7.21 15.81 41.54
CA ALA A 313 7.71 17.17 41.44
C ALA A 313 8.14 17.70 42.81
N ILE A 314 7.37 17.46 43.88
CA ILE A 314 7.75 17.82 45.26
C ILE A 314 9.06 17.15 45.67
N LYS A 315 9.21 15.84 45.40
CA LYS A 315 10.44 15.09 45.74
C LYS A 315 11.67 15.63 45.03
N ASN A 316 11.49 16.16 43.83
CA ASN A 316 12.55 16.74 43.01
C ASN A 316 12.74 18.25 43.24
N GLY A 317 12.09 18.84 44.26
CA GLY A 317 12.19 20.26 44.60
C GLY A 317 11.46 21.20 43.62
N GLY A 318 10.61 20.67 42.75
CA GLY A 318 9.80 21.39 41.78
C GLY A 318 8.42 21.82 42.29
N ASN A 319 7.70 22.60 41.49
CA ASN A 319 6.36 23.07 41.83
C ASN A 319 5.31 21.98 41.53
N ALA A 320 4.78 21.38 42.59
CA ALA A 320 3.77 20.33 42.54
C ALA A 320 2.52 20.72 41.73
N GLN A 321 2.07 21.96 41.90
CA GLN A 321 0.82 22.43 41.33
C GLN A 321 0.99 22.75 39.84
N ALA A 322 2.12 23.33 39.46
CA ALA A 322 2.47 23.53 38.05
C ALA A 322 2.58 22.19 37.32
N ALA A 323 3.32 21.21 37.87
CA ALA A 323 3.47 19.89 37.27
C ALA A 323 2.13 19.14 37.13
N ARG A 324 1.25 19.26 38.13
CA ARG A 324 -0.11 18.71 38.07
C ARG A 324 -0.95 19.36 36.98
N ASP A 325 -0.96 20.69 36.92
CA ASP A 325 -1.77 21.44 35.98
C ASP A 325 -1.27 21.21 34.54
N GLU A 326 0.04 21.13 34.32
CA GLU A 326 0.69 20.74 33.06
C GLU A 326 0.29 19.34 32.61
N PHE A 327 0.32 18.36 33.52
CA PHE A 327 -0.11 16.99 33.23
C PHE A 327 -1.59 16.93 32.83
N LEU A 328 -2.48 17.61 33.57
CA LEU A 328 -3.92 17.63 33.27
C LEU A 328 -4.23 18.36 31.96
N ALA A 329 -3.49 19.42 31.64
CA ALA A 329 -3.63 20.12 30.37
C ALA A 329 -3.14 19.28 29.18
N ALA A 330 -2.06 18.49 29.37
CA ALA A 330 -1.54 17.57 28.37
C ALA A 330 -2.52 16.43 28.05
N HIS A 331 -3.34 16.01 29.03
CA HIS A 331 -4.43 15.04 28.84
C HIS A 331 -5.77 15.67 28.38
N GLY A 332 -5.75 16.92 27.91
CA GLY A 332 -6.90 17.49 27.20
C GLY A 332 -8.01 18.05 28.08
N LEU A 333 -7.74 18.35 29.37
CA LEU A 333 -8.73 19.01 30.23
C LEU A 333 -8.77 20.53 29.96
N PRO A 334 -9.89 21.09 29.45
CA PRO A 334 -9.94 22.49 28.97
C PRO A 334 -9.64 23.55 30.04
N GLU A 335 -10.08 23.33 31.28
CA GLU A 335 -9.86 24.25 32.40
C GLU A 335 -8.35 24.45 32.67
N TYR A 336 -7.58 23.35 32.61
CA TYR A 336 -6.14 23.38 32.85
C TYR A 336 -5.37 23.92 31.65
N GLN A 337 -5.84 23.67 30.43
CA GLN A 337 -5.28 24.30 29.23
C GLN A 337 -5.46 25.83 29.24
N GLN A 338 -6.67 26.31 29.57
CA GLN A 338 -6.92 27.74 29.71
C GLN A 338 -6.06 28.36 30.82
N LYS A 339 -5.91 27.66 31.95
CA LYS A 339 -5.09 28.11 33.07
C LYS A 339 -3.60 28.26 32.69
N ILE A 340 -3.03 27.31 31.95
CA ILE A 340 -1.63 27.39 31.49
C ILE A 340 -1.45 28.51 30.47
N GLN A 341 -2.41 28.69 29.56
CA GLN A 341 -2.36 29.80 28.60
C GLN A 341 -2.43 31.16 29.32
N GLN A 342 -3.29 31.30 30.34
CA GLN A 342 -3.33 32.50 31.17
C GLN A 342 -2.02 32.73 31.94
N GLN A 343 -1.43 31.68 32.51
CA GLN A 343 -0.13 31.78 33.19
C GLN A 343 1.00 32.17 32.24
N LYS A 344 1.02 31.59 31.02
CA LYS A 344 1.99 31.97 29.98
C LYS A 344 1.79 33.43 29.56
N PHE A 345 0.54 33.86 29.38
CA PHE A 345 0.20 35.25 29.09
C PHE A 345 0.67 36.20 30.19
N GLU A 346 0.41 35.90 31.46
CA GLU A 346 0.85 36.70 32.60
C GLU A 346 2.38 36.78 32.71
N GLN A 347 3.09 35.67 32.46
CA GLN A 347 4.56 35.67 32.43
C GLN A 347 5.13 36.53 31.30
N LEU A 348 4.56 36.44 30.10
CA LEU A 348 4.96 37.26 28.96
C LEU A 348 4.65 38.74 29.23
N LEU A 349 3.50 39.04 29.83
CA LEU A 349 3.13 40.39 30.24
C LEU A 349 4.10 40.96 31.28
N GLN A 350 4.47 40.19 32.31
CA GLN A 350 5.46 40.60 33.30
C GLN A 350 6.83 40.88 32.67
N LYS A 351 7.28 40.03 31.73
CA LYS A 351 8.53 40.26 31.00
C LYS A 351 8.49 41.52 30.15
N GLY A 352 7.38 41.73 29.42
CA GLY A 352 7.16 42.96 28.68
C GLY A 352 7.16 44.20 29.58
N GLN A 353 6.58 44.10 30.79
CA GLN A 353 6.62 45.19 31.78
C GLN A 353 8.05 45.48 32.25
N THR A 354 8.89 44.46 32.43
CA THR A 354 10.32 44.65 32.72
C THR A 354 11.04 45.36 31.58
N TRP A 355 10.80 44.98 30.33
CA TRP A 355 11.37 45.64 29.14
C TRP A 355 10.88 47.09 28.99
N ALA A 356 9.64 47.38 29.40
CA ALA A 356 9.09 48.71 29.37
C ALA A 356 9.72 49.65 30.41
N GLU A 357 10.44 49.13 31.42
CA GLU A 357 11.17 49.89 32.45
C GLU A 357 10.33 50.99 33.13
N GLY A 358 9.00 50.81 33.21
CA GLY A 358 8.08 51.79 33.79
C GLY A 358 7.65 52.94 32.86
N ASP A 359 8.07 52.95 31.59
CA ASP A 359 7.61 53.92 30.59
C ASP A 359 6.10 53.70 30.30
N PRO A 360 5.23 54.71 30.52
CA PRO A 360 3.79 54.57 30.35
C PRO A 360 3.36 54.16 28.93
N VAL A 361 4.06 54.66 27.92
CA VAL A 361 3.75 54.43 26.50
C VAL A 361 4.20 53.03 26.10
N LYS A 362 5.37 52.59 26.58
CA LYS A 362 5.82 51.20 26.40
C LYS A 362 4.90 50.21 27.13
N LEU A 363 4.41 50.57 28.32
CA LEU A 363 3.49 49.72 29.09
C LEU A 363 2.14 49.53 28.39
N GLU A 364 1.58 50.59 27.79
CA GLU A 364 0.38 50.47 26.95
C GLU A 364 0.64 49.58 25.73
N PHE A 365 1.78 49.77 25.06
CA PHE A 365 2.17 48.95 23.92
C PHE A 365 2.33 47.48 24.31
N VAL A 366 2.96 47.18 25.44
CA VAL A 366 3.14 45.81 25.96
C VAL A 366 1.79 45.16 26.29
N LYS A 367 0.85 45.88 26.90
CA LYS A 367 -0.50 45.37 27.16
C LYS A 367 -1.24 45.02 25.86
N ALA A 368 -1.17 45.90 24.87
CA ALA A 368 -1.77 45.66 23.56
C ALA A 368 -1.09 44.49 22.81
N THR A 369 0.23 44.39 22.93
CA THR A 369 1.04 43.33 22.30
C THR A 369 0.77 41.98 22.96
N ALA A 370 0.65 41.91 24.29
CA ALA A 370 0.28 40.68 24.98
C ALA A 370 -1.08 40.15 24.48
N ALA A 371 -2.07 41.03 24.33
CA ALA A 371 -3.42 40.66 23.89
C ALA A 371 -3.50 40.21 22.43
N ASN A 372 -2.76 40.86 21.53
CA ASN A 372 -2.94 40.67 20.08
C ASN A 372 -1.80 39.89 19.42
N MET A 373 -0.59 39.94 19.97
CA MET A 373 0.63 39.36 19.40
C MET A 373 1.58 38.86 20.50
N PRO A 374 1.15 37.92 21.36
CA PRO A 374 1.93 37.48 22.54
C PRO A 374 3.31 36.90 22.19
N ALA A 375 3.47 36.36 20.98
CA ALA A 375 4.75 35.82 20.49
C ALA A 375 5.88 36.86 20.46
N LEU A 376 5.57 38.16 20.29
CA LEU A 376 6.57 39.24 20.31
C LEU A 376 7.21 39.45 21.69
N LEU A 377 6.55 38.97 22.76
CA LEU A 377 7.04 39.08 24.13
C LEU A 377 7.85 37.84 24.56
N GLU A 378 8.06 36.87 23.66
CA GLU A 378 8.86 35.68 23.96
C GLU A 378 10.36 36.04 24.12
N PRO A 379 11.09 35.31 24.98
CA PRO A 379 12.52 35.58 25.23
C PRO A 379 13.36 35.53 23.95
N GLY A 380 14.30 36.47 23.80
CA GLY A 380 15.20 36.52 22.64
C GLY A 380 14.65 37.30 21.44
N ARG A 381 13.44 37.87 21.56
CA ARG A 381 12.80 38.71 20.53
C ARG A 381 12.81 40.20 20.86
N GLU A 382 13.67 40.64 21.78
CA GLU A 382 13.68 42.02 22.27
C GLU A 382 13.94 43.03 21.14
N LYS A 383 14.72 42.65 20.11
CA LYS A 383 14.94 43.46 18.91
C LYS A 383 13.68 43.59 18.04
N GLU A 384 12.91 42.52 17.88
CA GLU A 384 11.65 42.54 17.13
C GLU A 384 10.59 43.38 17.86
N LEU A 385 10.53 43.23 19.18
CA LEU A 385 9.66 44.02 20.05
C LEU A 385 9.96 45.53 19.95
N GLU A 386 11.25 45.91 19.95
CA GLU A 386 11.67 47.30 19.80
C GLU A 386 11.32 47.85 18.40
N ILE A 387 11.53 47.09 17.33
CA ILE A 387 11.15 47.52 15.96
C ILE A 387 9.64 47.78 15.87
N TRP A 388 8.83 46.89 16.43
CA TRP A 388 7.38 47.04 16.47
C TRP A 388 6.93 48.23 17.31
N TYR A 389 7.59 48.48 18.44
CA TYR A 389 7.33 49.67 19.25
C TYR A 389 7.63 50.97 18.48
N GLN A 390 8.75 51.04 17.77
CA GLN A 390 9.11 52.20 16.96
C GLN A 390 8.12 52.44 15.81
N ASN A 391 7.62 51.38 15.19
CA ASN A 391 6.55 51.50 14.18
C ASN A 391 5.24 51.99 14.81
N HIS A 392 4.86 51.46 15.97
CA HIS A 392 3.69 51.92 16.71
C HIS A 392 3.73 53.42 17.04
N LEU A 393 4.90 53.93 17.45
CA LEU A 393 5.10 55.37 17.67
C LEU A 393 4.97 56.20 16.39
N ARG A 394 5.49 55.68 15.26
CA ARG A 394 5.37 56.33 13.95
C ARG A 394 3.92 56.42 13.50
N ASP A 395 3.14 55.36 13.69
CA ASP A 395 1.73 55.30 13.32
C ASP A 395 0.89 56.24 14.18
N LYS A 396 1.09 56.24 15.51
CA LYS A 396 0.44 57.21 16.42
C LYS A 396 0.75 58.66 16.04
N LYS A 397 1.99 58.96 15.63
CA LYS A 397 2.38 60.30 15.17
C LYS A 397 1.69 60.67 13.86
N ALA A 398 1.62 59.75 12.89
CA ALA A 398 0.94 59.96 11.63
C ALA A 398 -0.58 60.17 11.80
N GLU A 399 -1.20 59.45 12.73
CA GLU A 399 -2.62 59.65 13.09
C GLU A 399 -2.86 61.01 13.76
N GLN A 400 -1.98 61.45 14.67
CA GLN A 400 -2.07 62.78 15.26
C GLN A 400 -1.87 63.90 14.23
N GLU A 401 -0.95 63.74 13.28
CA GLU A 401 -0.76 64.69 12.19
C GLU A 401 -1.97 64.74 11.25
N LYS A 402 -2.58 63.59 10.93
CA LYS A 402 -3.85 63.55 10.18
C LYS A 402 -4.98 64.24 10.94
N ALA A 403 -5.13 64.01 12.24
CA ALA A 403 -6.15 64.65 13.06
C ALA A 403 -5.97 66.18 13.14
N LYS A 404 -4.72 66.66 13.25
CA LYS A 404 -4.40 68.09 13.20
C LYS A 404 -4.69 68.72 11.84
N ASN A 405 -4.36 68.02 10.75
CA ASN A 405 -4.68 68.48 9.39
C ASN A 405 -6.19 68.53 9.15
N TYR A 406 -6.95 67.57 9.67
CA TYR A 406 -8.40 67.55 9.59
C TYR A 406 -9.04 68.70 10.38
N SER A 407 -8.54 68.98 11.59
CA SER A 407 -8.97 70.12 12.39
C SER A 407 -8.61 71.47 11.74
N ALA A 408 -7.42 71.59 11.15
CA ALA A 408 -7.03 72.82 10.44
C ALA A 408 -7.86 73.05 9.17
N ALA A 409 -8.23 71.98 8.44
CA ALA A 409 -9.11 72.06 7.28
C ALA A 409 -10.55 72.46 7.67
N ALA A 410 -11.08 71.88 8.75
CA ALA A 410 -12.41 72.23 9.28
C ALA A 410 -12.49 73.70 9.72
N SER A 411 -11.48 74.19 10.45
CA SER A 411 -11.39 75.60 10.86
C SER A 411 -11.26 76.56 9.67
N ALA A 412 -10.57 76.15 8.60
CA ALA A 412 -10.41 76.96 7.40
C ALA A 412 -11.71 77.06 6.56
N GLU A 413 -12.54 76.01 6.55
CA GLU A 413 -13.88 76.05 5.94
C GLU A 413 -14.84 76.97 6.72
N GLU A 414 -14.79 76.93 8.05
CA GLU A 414 -15.62 77.75 8.91
C GLU A 414 -15.31 79.25 8.73
N ILE A 415 -14.02 79.61 8.66
CA ILE A 415 -13.55 80.98 8.38
C ILE A 415 -13.94 81.45 6.96
N ARG A 416 -13.90 80.57 5.95
CA ARG A 416 -14.38 80.92 4.59
C ARG A 416 -15.90 81.12 4.53
N GLY A 417 -16.66 80.45 5.39
CA GLY A 417 -18.11 80.65 5.54
C GLY A 417 -18.47 82.03 6.09
N TRP A 418 -17.59 82.65 6.89
CA TRP A 418 -17.81 83.98 7.49
C TRP A 418 -17.39 85.14 6.58
N MET A 419 -16.67 84.86 5.48
CA MET A 419 -16.21 85.85 4.50
C MET A 419 -17.07 85.92 3.23
N LYS A 420 -18.18 85.19 3.17
CA LYS A 420 -19.26 85.36 2.19
C LYS A 420 -20.41 86.11 2.83
#